data_AF-A0A0G0L4G3-F1
#
_entry.id   AF-A0A0G0L4G3-F1
#
_cell.length_a   1.000
_cell.length_b   1.000
_cell.length_c   1.000
_cell.angle_alpha   90.00
_cell.angle_beta   90.00
_cell.angle_gamma   90.00
#
_symmetry.space_group_name_H-M   'P 1'
#
loop_
_entity.id
_entity.type
_entity.pdbx_description
1 polymer ?
#
loop_
_entity_poly.entity_id
_entity_poly.type
_entity_poly.pdbx_seq_one_letter_code
_entity_poly.pdbx_strand_id
1 'polypeptide(L)'
;MNIRSFFLGLQITLSSIWMKIFHYYVSHELKNLGINPRLHVYGTVNLWGAYCKVPWSEIKRLKSFEIISIFIRHVRIIDDFVDDILRPKNIEIQKNAQKDISWDLVSLLAQKIKSLPINQKIKREIIKIFQEYRQRIFIAFVEEGAFGHDVETSIVLKQRADITGFVYTTFIRLLNTIHNIPEQRAQEAEKIFTNWGLSLQISDDILDFQKDRNNVQNLVVSSAKSHYDETQLLFQKAHMARRWAKKNIPKIYTELVQLLNSYLGAMIAQNPKNPVVQIMNAISRIIFFLVFSRLPRKLYKF
;
A
#
# COMPACT_ATOMS: atom_id res chain seq x y z
N MET A 1 -24.57 14.91 -20.78
CA MET A 1 -23.36 14.14 -20.39
C MET A 1 -22.16 15.07 -20.56
N ASN A 2 -21.40 15.34 -19.49
CA ASN A 2 -20.33 16.36 -19.54
C ASN A 2 -19.10 15.79 -20.29
N ILE A 3 -18.60 16.52 -21.29
CA ILE A 3 -17.47 16.14 -22.15
C ILE A 3 -16.23 15.79 -21.30
N ARG A 4 -16.01 16.47 -20.16
CA ARG A 4 -14.94 16.13 -19.21
C ARG A 4 -15.10 14.73 -18.60
N SER A 5 -16.33 14.28 -18.32
CA SER A 5 -16.61 12.93 -17.79
C SER A 5 -16.31 11.85 -18.81
N PHE A 6 -16.55 12.13 -20.10
CA PHE A 6 -16.27 11.22 -21.21
C PHE A 6 -14.76 11.06 -21.43
N PHE A 7 -14.00 12.16 -21.44
CA PHE A 7 -12.53 12.10 -21.56
C PHE A 7 -11.86 11.46 -20.33
N LEU A 8 -12.36 11.70 -19.11
CA LEU A 8 -11.85 11.01 -17.91
C LEU A 8 -12.14 9.51 -17.97
N GLY A 9 -13.34 9.12 -18.42
CA GLY A 9 -13.71 7.72 -18.66
C GLY A 9 -12.87 7.06 -19.75
N LEU A 10 -12.60 7.75 -20.85
CA LEU A 10 -11.75 7.27 -21.94
C LEU A 10 -10.28 7.12 -21.48
N GLN A 11 -9.76 8.06 -20.69
CA GLN A 11 -8.40 8.02 -20.15
C GLN A 11 -8.21 6.92 -19.10
N ILE A 12 -9.23 6.61 -18.29
CA ILE A 12 -9.25 5.49 -17.35
C ILE A 12 -9.38 4.14 -18.07
N THR A 13 -10.17 4.08 -19.14
CA THR A 13 -10.34 2.84 -19.92
C THR A 13 -9.09 2.52 -20.73
N LEU A 14 -8.48 3.54 -21.36
CA LEU A 14 -7.19 3.42 -22.02
C LEU A 14 -6.07 3.07 -21.02
N SER A 15 -6.03 3.67 -19.83
CA SER A 15 -5.04 3.30 -18.82
C SER A 15 -5.24 1.86 -18.32
N SER A 16 -6.47 1.34 -18.26
CA SER A 16 -6.75 -0.07 -17.93
C SER A 16 -6.27 -1.06 -19.00
N ILE A 17 -6.40 -0.72 -20.29
CA ILE A 17 -5.97 -1.56 -21.42
C ILE A 17 -4.45 -1.53 -21.49
N TRP A 18 -3.85 -0.33 -21.36
CA TRP A 18 -2.41 -0.17 -21.25
C TRP A 18 -1.85 -0.89 -20.03
N MET A 19 -2.47 -0.79 -18.85
CA MET A 19 -2.06 -1.51 -17.64
C MET A 19 -2.17 -3.03 -17.79
N LYS A 20 -3.15 -3.56 -18.55
CA LYS A 20 -3.26 -4.99 -18.85
C LYS A 20 -2.19 -5.47 -19.83
N ILE A 21 -1.96 -4.75 -20.93
CA ILE A 21 -0.90 -5.04 -21.91
C ILE A 21 0.48 -4.92 -21.25
N PHE A 22 0.64 -3.93 -20.37
CA PHE A 22 1.84 -3.68 -19.60
C PHE A 22 2.09 -4.74 -18.53
N HIS A 23 1.06 -5.13 -17.78
CA HIS A 23 1.11 -6.26 -16.87
C HIS A 23 1.52 -7.53 -17.62
N TYR A 24 0.99 -7.76 -18.82
CA TYR A 24 1.35 -8.90 -19.65
C TYR A 24 2.85 -8.93 -19.98
N TYR A 25 3.41 -7.85 -20.53
CA TYR A 25 4.83 -7.80 -20.94
C TYR A 25 5.82 -7.88 -19.76
N VAL A 26 5.59 -7.12 -18.69
CA VAL A 26 6.53 -7.07 -17.56
C VAL A 26 6.34 -8.27 -16.61
N SER A 27 5.13 -8.84 -16.53
CA SER A 27 4.92 -10.08 -15.78
C SER A 27 5.70 -11.25 -16.38
N HIS A 28 5.97 -11.28 -17.68
CA HIS A 28 6.70 -12.39 -18.30
C HIS A 28 8.18 -12.41 -17.88
N GLU A 29 8.87 -11.26 -17.92
CA GLU A 29 10.26 -11.15 -17.48
C GLU A 29 10.43 -11.37 -15.97
N LEU A 30 9.47 -10.93 -15.15
CA LEU A 30 9.55 -11.06 -13.69
C LEU A 30 9.04 -12.41 -13.16
N LYS A 31 8.13 -13.09 -13.88
CA LYS A 31 7.77 -14.49 -13.61
C LYS A 31 8.98 -15.41 -13.69
N ASN A 32 9.92 -15.13 -14.59
CA ASN A 32 11.19 -15.86 -14.67
C ASN A 32 12.11 -15.65 -13.45
N LEU A 33 11.87 -14.60 -12.66
CA LEU A 33 12.52 -14.37 -11.36
C LEU A 33 11.68 -14.89 -10.18
N GLY A 34 10.57 -15.59 -10.43
CA GLY A 34 9.62 -16.04 -9.41
C GLY A 34 8.85 -14.88 -8.76
N ILE A 35 8.86 -13.69 -9.35
CA ILE A 35 8.19 -12.50 -8.82
C ILE A 35 6.97 -12.21 -9.68
N ASN A 36 5.78 -12.27 -9.08
CA ASN A 36 4.53 -11.88 -9.73
C ASN A 36 4.11 -10.51 -9.15
N PRO A 37 4.74 -9.39 -9.57
CA PRO A 37 4.43 -8.08 -9.04
C PRO A 37 2.98 -7.76 -9.34
N ARG A 38 2.28 -7.37 -8.28
CA ARG A 38 0.86 -7.09 -8.37
C ARG A 38 0.63 -5.76 -9.11
N LEU A 39 -0.56 -5.62 -9.70
CA LEU A 39 -0.94 -4.48 -10.53
C LEU A 39 -0.72 -3.12 -9.83
N HIS A 40 -0.90 -3.08 -8.50
CA HIS A 40 -0.69 -1.86 -7.72
C HIS A 40 0.76 -1.37 -7.74
N VAL A 41 1.77 -2.27 -7.77
CA VAL A 41 3.19 -1.88 -7.86
C VAL A 41 3.44 -1.13 -9.17
N TYR A 42 2.89 -1.66 -10.26
CA TYR A 42 2.96 -1.03 -11.58
C TYR A 42 2.30 0.35 -11.62
N GLY A 43 1.09 0.43 -11.07
CA GLY A 43 0.37 1.70 -10.94
C GLY A 43 1.19 2.73 -10.18
N THR A 44 1.77 2.36 -9.02
CA THR A 44 2.55 3.26 -8.17
C THR A 44 3.80 3.77 -8.88
N VAL A 45 4.62 2.90 -9.49
CA VAL A 45 5.84 3.36 -10.18
C VAL A 45 5.48 4.22 -11.40
N ASN A 46 4.41 3.91 -12.12
CA ASN A 46 3.98 4.72 -13.27
C ASN A 46 3.52 6.12 -12.82
N LEU A 47 2.71 6.20 -11.77
CA LEU A 47 2.29 7.49 -11.18
C LEU A 47 3.51 8.26 -10.66
N TRP A 48 4.44 7.59 -9.98
CA TRP A 48 5.67 8.22 -9.49
C TRP A 48 6.54 8.74 -10.64
N GLY A 49 6.73 7.96 -11.71
CA GLY A 49 7.52 8.36 -12.88
C GLY A 49 6.90 9.57 -13.57
N ALA A 50 5.57 9.57 -13.75
CA ALA A 50 4.85 10.73 -14.27
C ALA A 50 4.99 11.96 -13.35
N TYR A 51 4.95 11.77 -12.04
CA TYR A 51 5.08 12.85 -11.05
C TYR A 51 6.49 13.47 -11.05
N CYS A 52 7.52 12.63 -11.04
CA CYS A 52 8.92 13.01 -11.00
C CYS A 52 9.52 13.30 -12.38
N LYS A 53 8.73 13.20 -13.45
CA LYS A 53 9.15 13.35 -14.85
C LYS A 53 10.26 12.37 -15.27
N VAL A 54 10.24 11.16 -14.71
CA VAL A 54 11.15 10.09 -15.09
C VAL A 54 10.52 9.26 -16.20
N PRO A 55 11.11 9.22 -17.40
CA PRO A 55 10.55 8.47 -18.51
C PRO A 55 10.67 6.97 -18.26
N TRP A 56 9.71 6.22 -18.79
CA TRP A 56 9.67 4.76 -18.64
C TRP A 56 10.92 4.05 -19.17
N SER A 57 11.52 4.58 -20.23
CA SER A 57 12.79 4.08 -20.79
C SER A 57 13.92 4.08 -19.76
N GLU A 58 13.96 5.09 -18.89
CA GLU A 58 14.95 5.17 -17.81
C GLU A 58 14.67 4.16 -16.70
N ILE A 59 13.40 4.01 -16.31
CA ILE A 59 12.97 2.99 -15.33
C ILE A 59 13.39 1.59 -15.79
N LYS A 60 13.18 1.27 -17.08
CA LYS A 60 13.65 0.00 -17.66
C LYS A 60 15.17 -0.10 -17.66
N ARG A 61 15.87 0.94 -18.13
CA ARG A 61 17.34 0.95 -18.22
C ARG A 61 18.00 0.74 -16.86
N LEU A 62 17.48 1.37 -15.81
CA LEU A 62 18.00 1.25 -14.45
C LEU A 62 17.49 0.03 -13.70
N LYS A 63 16.54 -0.73 -14.27
CA LYS A 63 15.94 -1.92 -13.66
C LYS A 63 15.34 -1.64 -12.28
N SER A 64 14.84 -0.42 -12.06
CA SER A 64 14.31 0.03 -10.77
C SER A 64 13.13 -0.85 -10.31
N PHE A 65 12.37 -1.40 -11.26
CA PHE A 65 11.29 -2.36 -10.98
C PHE A 65 11.74 -3.64 -10.28
N GLU A 66 12.95 -4.13 -10.57
CA GLU A 66 13.45 -5.35 -9.94
C GLU A 66 13.65 -5.10 -8.44
N ILE A 67 14.23 -3.95 -8.07
CA ILE A 67 14.45 -3.56 -6.67
C ILE A 67 13.13 -3.36 -5.93
N ILE A 68 12.19 -2.65 -6.54
CA ILE A 68 10.87 -2.44 -5.96
C ILE A 68 10.12 -3.76 -5.80
N SER A 69 10.24 -4.68 -6.74
CA SER A 69 9.62 -5.99 -6.66
C SER A 69 10.19 -6.84 -5.52
N ILE A 70 11.52 -6.78 -5.31
CA ILE A 70 12.18 -7.43 -4.17
C ILE A 70 11.75 -6.77 -2.86
N PHE A 71 11.66 -5.44 -2.82
CA PHE A 71 11.17 -4.71 -1.65
C PHE A 71 9.75 -5.14 -1.27
N ILE A 72 8.81 -5.17 -2.22
CA ILE A 72 7.44 -5.61 -1.95
C ILE A 72 7.38 -7.08 -1.53
N ARG A 73 8.22 -7.95 -2.10
CA ARG A 73 8.35 -9.32 -1.63
C ARG A 73 8.84 -9.37 -0.19
N HIS A 74 9.78 -8.51 0.17
CA HIS A 74 10.29 -8.41 1.54
C HIS A 74 9.22 -7.93 2.52
N VAL A 75 8.47 -6.89 2.16
CA VAL A 75 7.33 -6.39 2.94
C VAL A 75 6.36 -7.53 3.24
N ARG A 76 6.00 -8.33 2.23
CA ARG A 76 5.09 -9.49 2.40
C ARG A 76 5.65 -10.58 3.29
N ILE A 77 6.92 -10.92 3.13
CA ILE A 77 7.54 -11.93 3.99
C ILE A 77 7.48 -11.49 5.45
N ILE A 78 7.72 -10.21 5.72
CA ILE A 78 7.60 -9.66 7.07
C ILE A 78 6.15 -9.69 7.54
N ASP A 79 5.21 -9.27 6.70
CA ASP A 79 3.76 -9.29 6.98
C ASP A 79 3.26 -10.71 7.30
N ASP A 80 3.58 -11.70 6.46
CA ASP A 80 3.25 -13.12 6.65
C ASP A 80 3.90 -13.66 7.95
N PHE A 81 5.17 -13.33 8.19
CA PHE A 81 5.88 -13.72 9.41
C PHE A 81 5.25 -13.13 10.67
N VAL A 82 4.84 -11.87 10.62
CA VAL A 82 4.16 -11.19 11.72
C VAL A 82 2.77 -11.79 11.93
N ASP A 83 2.03 -12.03 10.85
CA ASP A 83 0.75 -12.72 10.89
C ASP A 83 0.86 -14.10 11.55
N ASP A 84 1.93 -14.85 11.26
CA ASP A 84 2.19 -16.18 11.84
C ASP A 84 2.62 -16.13 13.32
N ILE A 85 3.32 -15.07 13.75
CA ILE A 85 3.71 -14.88 15.16
C ILE A 85 2.56 -14.33 16.00
N LEU A 86 1.91 -13.27 15.52
CA LEU A 86 0.89 -12.54 16.27
C LEU A 86 -0.45 -13.27 16.28
N ARG A 87 -0.75 -14.11 15.28
CA ARG A 87 -1.96 -14.95 15.31
C ARG A 87 -1.60 -16.31 15.90
N PRO A 88 -2.26 -16.77 16.96
CA PRO A 88 -2.02 -18.09 17.52
C PRO A 88 -2.52 -19.18 16.56
N LYS A 89 -1.69 -19.54 15.58
CA LYS A 89 -1.86 -20.72 14.75
C LYS A 89 -0.61 -21.57 14.88
N ASN A 90 -0.75 -22.70 15.61
CA ASN A 90 0.23 -23.78 15.77
C ASN A 90 1.71 -23.36 15.86
N ILE A 91 2.23 -23.37 17.09
CA ILE A 91 3.65 -23.12 17.47
C ILE A 91 4.67 -23.93 16.62
N GLU A 92 4.27 -25.07 16.07
CA GLU A 92 5.11 -25.93 15.23
C GLU A 92 5.40 -25.34 13.83
N ILE A 93 4.50 -24.51 13.29
CA ILE A 93 4.68 -23.80 12.01
C ILE A 93 5.68 -22.63 12.18
N GLN A 94 5.67 -21.99 13.36
CA GLN A 94 6.49 -20.82 13.67
C GLN A 94 8.00 -21.10 13.67
N LYS A 95 8.44 -22.30 14.10
CA LYS A 95 9.88 -22.66 14.16
C LYS A 95 10.50 -22.94 12.79
N ASN A 96 9.71 -23.40 11.83
CA ASN A 96 10.19 -23.74 10.48
C ASN A 96 10.17 -22.53 9.52
N ALA A 97 9.22 -21.60 9.67
CA ALA A 97 9.12 -20.40 8.84
C ALA A 97 10.30 -19.41 9.03
N GLN A 98 10.91 -19.41 10.23
CA GLN A 98 11.90 -18.41 10.64
C GLN A 98 13.32 -18.64 10.06
N LYS A 99 13.65 -19.88 9.66
CA LYS A 99 15.02 -20.25 9.23
C LYS A 99 15.28 -20.15 7.72
N ASP A 100 14.27 -20.39 6.87
CA ASP A 100 14.49 -20.51 5.41
C ASP A 100 14.24 -19.21 4.61
N ILE A 101 13.45 -18.26 5.10
CA ILE A 101 12.96 -17.17 4.24
C ILE A 101 13.87 -15.92 4.26
N SER A 102 14.69 -15.72 5.30
CA SER A 102 15.43 -14.45 5.47
C SER A 102 16.77 -14.37 4.72
N TRP A 103 17.54 -15.46 4.64
CA TRP A 103 18.90 -15.44 4.06
C TRP A 103 18.90 -15.43 2.53
N ASP A 104 18.00 -16.17 1.91
CA ASP A 104 17.86 -16.23 0.46
C ASP A 104 17.43 -14.88 -0.11
N LEU A 105 16.52 -14.18 0.57
CA LEU A 105 16.05 -12.87 0.11
C LEU A 105 17.11 -11.79 0.28
N VAL A 106 17.86 -11.79 1.39
CA VAL A 106 18.98 -10.85 1.60
C VAL A 106 20.07 -11.09 0.56
N SER A 107 20.41 -12.35 0.28
CA SER A 107 21.37 -12.74 -0.75
C SER A 107 20.89 -12.31 -2.15
N LEU A 108 19.62 -12.56 -2.47
CA LEU A 108 19.00 -12.13 -3.72
C LEU A 108 19.02 -10.61 -3.87
N LEU A 109 18.67 -9.87 -2.81
CA LEU A 109 18.71 -8.41 -2.80
C LEU A 109 20.13 -7.90 -3.06
N ALA A 110 21.14 -8.44 -2.36
CA ALA A 110 22.53 -8.06 -2.52
C ALA A 110 23.03 -8.34 -3.96
N GLN A 111 22.73 -9.52 -4.50
CA GLN A 111 23.07 -9.88 -5.88
C GLN A 111 22.42 -8.93 -6.89
N LYS A 112 21.14 -8.61 -6.68
CA LYS A 112 20.38 -7.73 -7.57
C LYS A 112 20.89 -6.31 -7.53
N ILE A 113 21.10 -5.74 -6.35
CA ILE A 113 21.73 -4.41 -6.18
C ILE A 113 23.10 -4.37 -6.85
N LYS A 114 23.92 -5.41 -6.69
CA LYS A 114 25.26 -5.50 -7.33
C LYS A 114 25.14 -5.42 -8.85
N SER A 115 24.13 -6.06 -9.44
CA SER A 115 23.90 -6.12 -10.89
C SER A 115 23.30 -4.83 -11.50
N LEU A 116 22.84 -3.88 -10.69
CA LEU A 116 22.23 -2.66 -11.21
C LEU A 116 23.23 -1.76 -11.96
N PRO A 117 22.81 -1.12 -13.07
CA PRO A 117 23.64 -0.20 -13.84
C PRO A 117 23.64 1.22 -13.21
N ILE A 118 23.97 1.29 -11.93
CA ILE A 118 24.06 2.51 -11.12
C ILE A 118 25.40 2.54 -10.37
N ASN A 119 25.81 3.73 -9.93
CA ASN A 119 27.09 3.90 -9.23
C ASN A 119 27.07 3.29 -7.81
N GLN A 120 28.26 3.07 -7.24
CA GLN A 120 28.42 2.43 -5.94
C GLN A 120 27.82 3.23 -4.77
N LYS A 121 27.78 4.57 -4.88
CA LYS A 121 27.15 5.43 -3.86
C LYS A 121 25.65 5.14 -3.75
N ILE A 122 24.95 5.08 -4.89
CA ILE A 122 23.52 4.76 -4.93
C ILE A 122 23.27 3.33 -4.41
N LYS A 123 24.11 2.36 -4.79
CA LYS A 123 24.00 0.97 -4.26
C LYS A 123 24.07 0.92 -2.73
N ARG A 124 25.00 1.67 -2.13
CA ARG A 124 25.13 1.76 -0.66
C ARG A 124 23.91 2.40 -0.02
N GLU A 125 23.37 3.45 -0.62
CA GLU A 125 22.16 4.11 -0.10
C GLU A 125 20.93 3.20 -0.18
N ILE A 126 20.77 2.42 -1.26
CA ILE A 126 19.70 1.41 -1.34
C ILE A 126 19.81 0.41 -0.18
N ILE A 127 21.01 -0.14 0.08
CA ILE A 127 21.22 -1.08 1.18
C ILE A 127 20.83 -0.46 2.52
N LYS A 128 21.25 0.79 2.76
CA LYS A 128 20.91 1.55 3.96
C LYS A 128 19.40 1.71 4.13
N ILE A 129 18.68 2.08 3.06
CA ILE A 129 17.22 2.20 3.07
C ILE A 129 16.54 0.88 3.44
N PHE A 130 17.01 -0.25 2.91
CA PHE A 130 16.49 -1.57 3.28
C PHE A 130 16.75 -1.93 4.75
N GLN A 131 17.93 -1.61 5.28
CA GLN A 131 18.27 -1.84 6.68
C GLN A 131 17.40 -1.00 7.62
N GLU A 132 17.26 0.30 7.33
CA GLU A 132 16.38 1.21 8.06
C GLU A 132 14.93 0.71 8.04
N TYR A 133 14.45 0.28 6.86
CA TYR A 133 13.12 -0.28 6.71
C TYR A 133 12.90 -1.48 7.63
N ARG A 134 13.80 -2.46 7.57
CA ARG A 134 13.73 -3.69 8.37
C ARG A 134 13.68 -3.42 9.87
N GLN A 135 14.54 -2.54 10.35
CA GLN A 135 14.61 -2.23 11.78
C GLN A 135 13.33 -1.57 12.26
N ARG A 136 12.87 -0.53 11.55
CA ARG A 136 11.71 0.25 11.97
C ARG A 136 10.40 -0.53 11.81
N ILE A 137 10.25 -1.31 10.74
CA ILE A 137 9.02 -2.10 10.56
C ILE A 137 8.90 -3.21 11.61
N PHE A 138 10.02 -3.83 12.00
CA PHE A 138 10.02 -4.85 13.05
C PHE A 138 9.61 -4.24 14.40
N ILE A 139 10.14 -3.06 14.76
CA ILE A 139 9.72 -2.33 15.97
C ILE A 139 8.22 -2.02 15.92
N ALA A 140 7.73 -1.49 14.80
CA ALA A 140 6.32 -1.13 14.66
C ALA A 140 5.38 -2.35 14.81
N PHE A 141 5.77 -3.52 14.30
CA PHE A 141 4.99 -4.75 14.47
C PHE A 141 5.06 -5.34 15.88
N VAL A 142 6.22 -5.25 16.54
CA VAL A 142 6.35 -5.63 17.96
C VAL A 142 5.46 -4.74 18.82
N GLU A 143 5.44 -3.43 18.55
CA GLU A 143 4.52 -2.49 19.19
C GLU A 143 3.07 -2.88 18.90
N GLU A 144 2.67 -3.08 17.64
CA GLU A 144 1.31 -3.51 17.26
C GLU A 144 0.86 -4.76 18.01
N GLY A 145 1.72 -5.78 18.12
CA GLY A 145 1.43 -7.01 18.85
C GLY A 145 1.28 -6.83 20.37
N ALA A 146 1.94 -5.84 20.96
CA ALA A 146 1.79 -5.49 22.37
C ALA A 146 0.44 -4.81 22.66
N PHE A 147 -0.11 -4.12 21.66
CA PHE A 147 -1.44 -3.53 21.74
C PHE A 147 -2.48 -4.62 21.43
N GLY A 148 -3.11 -5.18 22.46
CA GLY A 148 -4.26 -6.06 22.29
C GLY A 148 -5.37 -5.41 21.45
N HIS A 149 -6.40 -6.16 21.06
CA HIS A 149 -7.45 -5.67 20.13
C HIS A 149 -8.23 -4.44 20.63
N ASP A 150 -8.06 -4.06 21.90
CA ASP A 150 -8.74 -2.93 22.51
C ASP A 150 -7.93 -1.60 22.59
N VAL A 151 -7.47 -1.06 21.46
CA VAL A 151 -6.85 0.30 21.41
C VAL A 151 -7.70 1.38 20.73
N GLU A 152 -7.45 2.63 21.16
CA GLU A 152 -8.03 3.85 20.62
C GLU A 152 -7.64 4.10 19.16
N THR A 153 -8.52 4.77 18.41
CA THR A 153 -8.32 5.08 16.99
C THR A 153 -7.04 5.88 16.74
N SER A 154 -6.68 6.78 17.64
CA SER A 154 -5.44 7.57 17.58
C SER A 154 -4.17 6.69 17.53
N ILE A 155 -4.16 5.62 18.32
CA ILE A 155 -3.06 4.65 18.38
C ILE A 155 -3.00 3.83 17.09
N VAL A 156 -4.16 3.32 16.63
CA VAL A 156 -4.25 2.55 15.37
C VAL A 156 -3.79 3.41 14.19
N LEU A 157 -4.17 4.69 14.15
CA LEU A 157 -3.72 5.62 13.11
C LEU A 157 -2.20 5.82 13.10
N LYS A 158 -1.60 5.95 14.30
CA LYS A 158 -0.14 6.04 14.43
C LYS A 158 0.53 4.76 13.91
N GLN A 159 0.04 3.58 14.30
CA GLN A 159 0.56 2.30 13.81
C GLN A 159 0.47 2.17 12.29
N ARG A 160 -0.67 2.55 11.69
CA ARG A 160 -0.81 2.54 10.22
C ARG A 160 0.16 3.49 9.54
N ALA A 161 0.47 4.64 10.14
CA ALA A 161 1.52 5.53 9.65
C ALA A 161 2.91 4.90 9.73
N ASP A 162 3.24 4.23 10.84
CA ASP A 162 4.53 3.58 11.06
C ASP A 162 4.73 2.27 10.29
N ILE A 163 3.64 1.62 9.87
CA ILE A 163 3.66 0.40 9.03
C ILE A 163 3.39 0.76 7.57
N THR A 164 2.13 0.97 7.18
CA THR A 164 1.74 1.20 5.78
C THR A 164 2.31 2.50 5.23
N GLY A 165 2.23 3.58 6.01
CA GLY A 165 2.79 4.87 5.61
C GLY A 165 4.31 4.78 5.38
N PHE A 166 5.00 4.05 6.24
CA PHE A 166 6.44 3.85 6.11
C PHE A 166 6.80 2.94 4.92
N VAL A 167 6.02 1.88 4.63
CA VAL A 167 6.20 1.07 3.42
C VAL A 167 6.16 1.93 2.16
N TYR A 168 5.17 2.81 2.03
CA TYR A 168 5.06 3.73 0.88
C TYR A 168 6.19 4.76 0.87
N THR A 169 6.58 5.29 2.02
CA THR A 169 7.74 6.21 2.14
C THR A 169 9.00 5.53 1.62
N THR A 170 9.32 4.32 2.10
CA THR A 170 10.49 3.55 1.69
C THR A 170 10.45 3.20 0.21
N PHE A 171 9.31 2.77 -0.31
CA PHE A 171 9.11 2.48 -1.73
C PHE A 171 9.53 3.66 -2.61
N ILE A 172 9.06 4.86 -2.25
CA ILE A 172 9.27 6.08 -3.03
C ILE A 172 10.69 6.60 -2.83
N ARG A 173 11.23 6.51 -1.61
CA ARG A 173 12.63 6.82 -1.33
C ARG A 173 13.58 5.95 -2.16
N LEU A 174 13.31 4.65 -2.30
CA LEU A 174 14.10 3.76 -3.18
C LEU A 174 14.10 4.25 -4.63
N LEU A 175 12.93 4.59 -5.18
CA LEU A 175 12.83 5.13 -6.55
C LEU A 175 13.56 6.47 -6.67
N ASN A 176 13.35 7.39 -5.72
CA ASN A 176 14.01 8.68 -5.68
C ASN A 176 15.54 8.53 -5.67
N THR A 177 16.06 7.60 -4.87
CA THR A 177 17.50 7.28 -4.78
C THR A 177 18.04 6.68 -6.08
N ILE A 178 17.35 5.69 -6.66
CA ILE A 178 17.80 5.04 -7.90
C ILE A 178 17.89 6.05 -9.06
N HIS A 179 16.94 6.99 -9.12
CA HIS A 179 16.81 7.97 -10.19
C HIS A 179 17.39 9.35 -9.84
N ASN A 180 18.06 9.48 -8.70
CA ASN A 180 18.70 10.72 -8.25
C ASN A 180 17.76 11.95 -8.32
N ILE A 181 16.54 11.78 -7.83
CA ILE A 181 15.52 12.84 -7.81
C ILE A 181 15.98 13.98 -6.90
N PRO A 182 15.84 15.26 -7.29
CA PRO A 182 16.21 16.39 -6.46
C PRO A 182 15.52 16.36 -5.10
N GLU A 183 16.25 16.66 -4.03
CA GLU A 183 15.81 16.51 -2.63
C GLU A 183 14.41 17.08 -2.35
N GLN A 184 14.15 18.32 -2.79
CA GLN A 184 12.84 18.95 -2.60
C GLN A 184 11.70 18.16 -3.27
N ARG A 185 11.92 17.67 -4.50
CA ARG A 185 10.95 16.86 -5.24
C ARG A 185 10.80 15.48 -4.61
N ALA A 186 11.90 14.90 -4.14
CA ALA A 186 11.91 13.60 -3.48
C ALA A 186 11.05 13.62 -2.21
N GLN A 187 11.26 14.61 -1.33
CA GLN A 187 10.49 14.81 -0.11
C GLN A 187 9.00 15.08 -0.39
N GLU A 188 8.69 15.88 -1.42
CA GLU A 188 7.30 16.13 -1.84
C GLU A 188 6.64 14.84 -2.33
N ALA A 189 7.32 14.05 -3.16
CA ALA A 189 6.83 12.78 -3.66
C ALA A 189 6.60 11.78 -2.50
N GLU A 190 7.55 11.66 -1.57
CA GLU A 190 7.40 10.78 -0.41
C GLU A 190 6.15 11.14 0.39
N LYS A 191 5.95 12.41 0.74
CA LYS A 191 4.74 12.86 1.47
C LYS A 191 3.44 12.58 0.71
N ILE A 192 3.41 12.83 -0.60
CA ILE A 192 2.22 12.60 -1.44
C ILE A 192 1.86 11.12 -1.46
N PHE A 193 2.83 10.26 -1.74
CA PHE A 193 2.59 8.82 -1.87
C PHE A 193 2.36 8.13 -0.54
N THR A 194 2.94 8.62 0.56
CA THR A 194 2.64 8.14 1.91
C THR A 194 1.18 8.42 2.29
N ASN A 195 0.70 9.66 2.08
CA ASN A 195 -0.71 9.98 2.32
C ASN A 195 -1.64 9.20 1.38
N TRP A 196 -1.22 8.95 0.15
CA TRP A 196 -1.97 8.11 -0.77
C TRP A 196 -2.07 6.67 -0.28
N GLY A 197 -0.95 6.06 0.14
CA GLY A 197 -0.92 4.73 0.73
C GLY A 197 -1.83 4.60 1.95
N LEU A 198 -1.79 5.59 2.86
CA LEU A 198 -2.69 5.62 4.02
C LEU A 198 -4.17 5.76 3.62
N SER A 199 -4.48 6.52 2.57
CA SER A 199 -5.85 6.59 2.03
C SER A 199 -6.34 5.25 1.50
N LEU A 200 -5.44 4.44 0.92
CA LEU A 200 -5.75 3.10 0.42
C LEU A 200 -5.90 2.09 1.56
N GLN A 201 -5.12 2.23 2.65
CA GLN A 201 -5.24 1.39 3.85
C GLN A 201 -6.65 1.40 4.44
N ILE A 202 -7.35 2.54 4.39
CA ILE A 202 -8.73 2.62 4.88
C ILE A 202 -9.63 1.66 4.10
N SER A 203 -9.44 1.59 2.77
CA SER A 203 -10.23 0.70 1.92
C SER A 203 -9.87 -0.76 2.16
N ASP A 204 -8.59 -1.03 2.39
CA ASP A 204 -8.08 -2.35 2.75
C ASP A 204 -8.68 -2.84 4.08
N ASP A 205 -8.61 -2.03 5.14
CA ASP A 205 -9.20 -2.32 6.45
C ASP A 205 -10.72 -2.57 6.37
N ILE A 206 -11.44 -1.86 5.48
CA ILE A 206 -12.87 -2.11 5.23
C ILE A 206 -13.10 -3.48 4.57
N LEU A 207 -12.26 -3.86 3.61
CA LEU A 207 -12.37 -5.14 2.90
C LEU A 207 -12.05 -6.32 3.82
N ASP A 208 -11.06 -6.14 4.70
CA ASP A 208 -10.53 -7.19 5.56
C ASP A 208 -11.13 -7.17 6.97
N PHE A 209 -12.03 -6.23 7.27
CA PHE A 209 -12.77 -6.14 8.52
C PHE A 209 -13.25 -7.51 9.08
N GLN A 210 -13.89 -8.34 8.26
CA GLN A 210 -14.39 -9.65 8.73
C GLN A 210 -13.29 -10.64 9.12
N LYS A 211 -12.13 -10.56 8.47
CA LYS A 211 -10.95 -11.38 8.76
C LYS A 211 -10.24 -10.85 10.01
N ASP A 212 -10.18 -9.54 10.14
CA ASP A 212 -9.28 -8.86 11.07
C ASP A 212 -9.91 -8.55 12.42
N ARG A 213 -11.25 -8.45 12.49
CA ARG A 213 -11.99 -7.96 13.67
C ARG A 213 -11.66 -8.62 15.01
N ASN A 214 -11.13 -9.85 15.01
CA ASN A 214 -10.78 -10.60 16.22
C ASN A 214 -9.28 -10.92 16.32
N ASN A 215 -8.47 -10.48 15.36
CA ASN A 215 -7.11 -11.01 15.16
C ASN A 215 -6.04 -9.94 15.05
N VAL A 216 -6.35 -8.76 14.50
CA VAL A 216 -5.38 -7.68 14.30
C VAL A 216 -6.04 -6.32 14.48
N GLN A 217 -5.24 -5.27 14.62
CA GLN A 217 -5.77 -3.90 14.62
C GLN A 217 -6.41 -3.60 13.27
N ASN A 218 -7.52 -2.87 13.28
CA ASN A 218 -8.25 -2.50 12.07
C ASN A 218 -9.01 -1.19 12.32
N LEU A 219 -8.90 -0.23 11.40
CA LEU A 219 -9.50 1.09 11.56
C LEU A 219 -11.03 1.04 11.71
N VAL A 220 -11.70 0.09 11.04
CA VAL A 220 -13.15 -0.08 11.17
C VAL A 220 -13.52 -0.56 12.58
N VAL A 221 -12.75 -1.50 13.14
CA VAL A 221 -12.95 -1.98 14.51
C VAL A 221 -12.75 -0.85 15.51
N SER A 222 -11.68 -0.07 15.34
CA SER A 222 -11.36 1.02 16.26
C SER A 222 -12.42 2.13 16.22
N SER A 223 -12.85 2.55 15.03
CA SER A 223 -14.00 3.47 14.87
C SER A 223 -15.30 2.90 15.44
N ALA A 224 -15.52 1.59 15.35
CA ALA A 224 -16.74 0.97 15.87
C ALA A 224 -16.87 1.11 17.40
N LYS A 225 -15.76 1.09 18.15
CA LYS A 225 -15.78 1.15 19.62
C LYS A 225 -16.47 2.38 20.19
N SER A 226 -16.32 3.53 19.52
CA SER A 226 -16.97 4.77 19.94
C SER A 226 -18.48 4.77 19.67
N HIS A 227 -19.00 3.75 18.97
CA HIS A 227 -20.39 3.62 18.51
C HIS A 227 -20.93 2.21 18.74
N TYR A 228 -21.15 1.83 20.01
CA TYR A 228 -21.56 0.48 20.41
C TYR A 228 -22.77 -0.07 19.63
N ASP A 229 -23.83 0.73 19.47
CA ASP A 229 -25.04 0.30 18.76
C ASP A 229 -24.78 0.00 17.27
N GLU A 230 -23.93 0.80 16.62
CA GLU A 230 -23.53 0.60 15.23
C GLU A 230 -22.63 -0.63 15.07
N THR A 231 -21.81 -0.93 16.09
CA THR A 231 -20.92 -2.10 16.14
C THR A 231 -21.68 -3.40 16.06
N GLN A 232 -22.78 -3.53 16.81
CA GLN A 232 -23.60 -4.74 16.80
C GLN A 232 -24.17 -5.03 15.40
N LEU A 233 -24.65 -3.98 14.72
CA LEU A 233 -25.14 -4.09 13.35
C LEU A 233 -24.02 -4.45 12.36
N LEU A 234 -22.85 -3.87 12.53
CA LEU A 234 -21.66 -4.15 11.73
C LEU A 234 -21.21 -5.62 11.87
N PHE A 235 -21.22 -6.16 13.08
CA PHE A 235 -20.71 -7.50 13.37
C PHE A 235 -21.60 -8.60 12.79
N GLN A 236 -22.90 -8.34 12.69
CA GLN A 236 -23.87 -9.24 12.07
C GLN A 236 -23.79 -9.24 10.53
N LYS A 237 -23.05 -8.31 9.92
CA LYS A 237 -23.03 -8.12 8.47
C LYS A 237 -21.67 -8.45 7.84
N ALA A 238 -21.63 -9.59 7.15
CA ALA A 238 -20.43 -10.00 6.39
C ALA A 238 -20.01 -9.00 5.29
N HIS A 239 -20.97 -8.27 4.70
CA HIS A 239 -20.72 -7.32 3.61
C HIS A 239 -21.52 -6.02 3.77
N MET A 240 -20.81 -4.91 3.78
CA MET A 240 -21.36 -3.56 3.90
C MET A 240 -21.61 -2.94 2.53
N ALA A 241 -22.84 -2.99 2.03
CA ALA A 241 -23.20 -2.17 0.87
C ALA A 241 -23.21 -0.68 1.28
N ARG A 242 -22.78 0.25 0.41
CA ARG A 242 -22.69 1.69 0.75
C ARG A 242 -23.99 2.27 1.29
N ARG A 243 -25.12 1.98 0.63
CA ARG A 243 -26.45 2.43 1.06
C ARG A 243 -26.82 1.85 2.43
N TRP A 244 -26.39 0.62 2.70
CA TRP A 244 -26.60 -0.01 4.00
C TRP A 244 -25.72 0.65 5.07
N ALA A 245 -24.43 0.87 4.79
CA ALA A 245 -23.51 1.49 5.73
C ALA A 245 -23.98 2.90 6.14
N LYS A 246 -24.32 3.75 5.16
CA LYS A 246 -24.86 5.09 5.42
C LYS A 246 -26.15 5.11 6.27
N LYS A 247 -26.95 4.06 6.21
CA LYS A 247 -28.24 3.97 6.93
C LYS A 247 -28.07 3.37 8.33
N ASN A 248 -27.24 2.34 8.46
CA ASN A 248 -27.20 1.48 9.67
C ASN A 248 -25.98 1.74 10.54
N ILE A 249 -24.89 2.27 9.97
CA ILE A 249 -23.67 2.65 10.70
C ILE A 249 -23.19 4.07 10.30
N PRO A 250 -24.08 5.09 10.36
CA PRO A 250 -23.78 6.42 9.83
C PRO A 250 -22.59 7.09 10.51
N LYS A 251 -22.36 6.90 11.82
CA LYS A 251 -21.23 7.53 12.52
C LYS A 251 -19.91 6.88 12.11
N ILE A 252 -19.81 5.55 12.14
CA ILE A 252 -18.62 4.82 11.69
C ILE A 252 -18.31 5.17 10.22
N TYR A 253 -19.32 5.15 9.34
CA TYR A 253 -19.14 5.51 7.94
C TYR A 253 -18.63 6.95 7.76
N THR A 254 -19.13 7.90 8.57
CA THR A 254 -18.71 9.30 8.51
C THR A 254 -17.26 9.48 8.94
N GLU A 255 -16.84 8.82 10.02
CA GLU A 255 -15.44 8.84 10.48
C GLU A 255 -14.48 8.31 9.42
N LEU A 256 -14.79 7.15 8.82
CA LEU A 256 -13.96 6.57 7.76
C LEU A 256 -13.86 7.50 6.54
N VAL A 257 -14.96 8.19 6.18
CA VAL A 257 -14.96 9.19 5.10
C VAL A 257 -14.14 10.44 5.47
N GLN A 258 -14.24 10.92 6.71
CA GLN A 258 -13.45 12.06 7.20
C GLN A 258 -11.96 11.72 7.19
N LEU A 259 -11.58 10.53 7.65
CA LEU A 259 -10.20 10.06 7.63
C LEU A 259 -9.67 9.91 6.19
N LEU A 260 -10.47 9.37 5.28
CA LEU A 260 -10.10 9.33 3.86
C LEU A 260 -9.84 10.75 3.33
N ASN A 261 -10.75 11.69 3.62
CA ASN A 261 -10.62 13.06 3.14
C ASN A 261 -9.44 13.81 3.77
N SER A 262 -9.03 13.50 5.01
CA SER A 262 -7.88 14.14 5.65
C SER A 262 -6.58 13.76 4.95
N TYR A 263 -6.34 12.47 4.68
CA TYR A 263 -5.16 12.03 3.93
C TYR A 263 -5.16 12.55 2.48
N LEU A 264 -6.31 12.50 1.80
CA LEU A 264 -6.42 13.05 0.44
C LEU A 264 -6.23 14.57 0.43
N GLY A 265 -6.74 15.28 1.43
CA GLY A 265 -6.53 16.71 1.60
C GLY A 265 -5.06 17.06 1.81
N ALA A 266 -4.37 16.33 2.70
CA ALA A 266 -2.94 16.49 2.96
C ALA A 266 -2.09 16.23 1.71
N MET A 267 -2.45 15.19 0.94
CA MET A 267 -1.82 14.85 -0.35
C MET A 267 -2.02 15.98 -1.38
N ILE A 268 -3.26 16.45 -1.56
CA ILE A 268 -3.60 17.51 -2.52
C ILE A 268 -2.92 18.82 -2.14
N ALA A 269 -2.83 19.15 -0.85
CA ALA A 269 -2.19 20.37 -0.37
C ALA A 269 -0.69 20.45 -0.74
N GLN A 270 0.00 19.31 -0.92
CA GLN A 270 1.39 19.32 -1.37
C GLN A 270 1.52 19.86 -2.80
N ASN A 271 0.61 19.46 -3.71
CA ASN A 271 0.66 19.90 -5.10
C ASN A 271 -0.72 19.88 -5.80
N PRO A 272 -1.57 20.89 -5.55
CA PRO A 272 -3.00 20.83 -5.89
C PRO A 272 -3.26 20.84 -7.40
N LYS A 273 -2.34 21.40 -8.19
CA LYS A 273 -2.47 21.51 -9.64
C LYS A 273 -1.84 20.34 -10.40
N ASN A 274 -1.16 19.42 -9.72
CA ASN A 274 -0.50 18.30 -10.37
C ASN A 274 -1.52 17.26 -10.88
N PRO A 275 -1.54 16.92 -12.18
CA PRO A 275 -2.48 15.94 -12.73
C PRO A 275 -2.39 14.55 -12.08
N VAL A 276 -1.19 14.11 -11.70
CA VAL A 276 -0.98 12.82 -11.05
C VAL A 276 -1.67 12.78 -9.69
N VAL A 277 -1.56 13.86 -8.91
CA VAL A 277 -2.22 13.99 -7.60
C VAL A 277 -3.75 13.94 -7.75
N GLN A 278 -4.29 14.53 -8.82
CA GLN A 278 -5.73 14.45 -9.13
C GLN A 278 -6.17 13.04 -9.51
N ILE A 279 -5.35 12.31 -10.29
CA ILE A 279 -5.59 10.92 -10.63
C ILE A 279 -5.57 10.04 -9.37
N MET A 280 -4.58 10.22 -8.50
CA MET A 280 -4.46 9.49 -7.22
C MET A 280 -5.69 9.71 -6.34
N ASN A 281 -6.15 10.96 -6.21
CA ASN A 281 -7.38 11.30 -5.49
C ASN A 281 -8.62 10.60 -6.09
N ALA A 282 -8.75 10.59 -7.42
CA ALA A 282 -9.84 9.90 -8.09
C ALA A 282 -9.80 8.39 -7.84
N ILE A 283 -8.63 7.76 -7.95
CA ILE A 283 -8.42 6.32 -7.71
C ILE A 283 -8.82 5.96 -6.27
N SER A 284 -8.32 6.68 -5.27
CA SER A 284 -8.63 6.38 -3.87
C SER A 284 -10.13 6.47 -3.58
N ARG A 285 -10.82 7.49 -4.13
CA ARG A 285 -12.28 7.63 -3.98
C ARG A 285 -13.04 6.50 -4.66
N ILE A 286 -12.63 6.12 -5.87
CA ILE A 286 -13.24 5.00 -6.61
C ILE A 286 -13.07 3.72 -5.81
N ILE A 287 -11.86 3.37 -5.38
CA ILE A 287 -11.58 2.17 -4.58
C ILE A 287 -12.42 2.19 -3.31
N PHE A 288 -12.40 3.29 -2.55
CA PHE A 288 -13.21 3.43 -1.33
C PHE A 288 -14.70 3.18 -1.56
N PHE A 289 -15.27 3.66 -2.67
CA PHE A 289 -16.68 3.37 -2.98
C PHE A 289 -16.91 1.94 -3.48
N LEU A 290 -15.93 1.35 -4.17
CA LEU A 290 -16.00 -0.02 -4.65
C LEU A 290 -15.93 -1.04 -3.51
N VAL A 291 -15.18 -0.78 -2.43
CA VAL A 291 -15.18 -1.69 -1.27
C VAL A 291 -16.54 -1.79 -0.58
N PHE A 292 -17.38 -0.75 -0.73
CA PHE A 292 -18.78 -0.76 -0.30
C PHE A 292 -19.76 -1.20 -1.41
N SER A 293 -19.28 -1.60 -2.58
CA SER A 293 -20.12 -2.17 -3.64
C SER A 293 -20.13 -3.70 -3.48
N ARG A 294 -21.29 -4.35 -3.64
CA ARG A 294 -21.49 -5.81 -3.48
C ARG A 294 -20.70 -6.68 -4.49
N LEU A 295 -19.63 -6.17 -5.08
CA LEU A 295 -18.88 -6.88 -6.08
C LEU A 295 -18.08 -8.01 -5.41
N PRO A 296 -18.17 -9.26 -5.89
CA PRO A 296 -17.50 -10.40 -5.28
C PRO A 296 -16.00 -10.13 -5.11
N ARG A 297 -15.42 -10.52 -3.96
CA ARG A 297 -13.97 -10.44 -3.66
C ARG A 297 -13.06 -10.93 -4.82
N LYS A 298 -13.56 -11.83 -5.67
CA LYS A 298 -12.85 -12.34 -6.86
C LYS A 298 -12.48 -11.25 -7.88
N LEU A 299 -13.17 -10.11 -7.91
CA LEU A 299 -12.89 -9.02 -8.85
C LEU A 299 -11.83 -8.03 -8.35
N TYR A 300 -11.37 -8.14 -7.10
CA TYR A 300 -10.56 -7.12 -6.42
C TYR A 300 -9.29 -7.65 -5.74
N LYS A 301 -8.83 -8.87 -6.07
CA LYS A 301 -7.49 -9.30 -5.65
C LYS A 301 -6.43 -8.46 -6.38
N PHE A 302 -6.15 -7.27 -5.85
CA PHE A 302 -5.11 -6.33 -6.28
C PHE A 302 -3.76 -6.63 -5.63
#